data_AF-A0A662FBR9-F1
#
_entry.id   AF-A0A662FBR9-F1
#
_cell.length_a   1.000
_cell.length_b   1.000
_cell.length_c   1.000
_cell.angle_alpha   90.00
_cell.angle_beta   90.00
_cell.angle_gamma   90.00
#
_symmetry.space_group_name_H-M   'P 1'
#
loop_
_entity.id
_entity.type
_entity.pdbx_description
1 polymer ?
#
loop_
_entity_poly.entity_id
_entity_poly.type
_entity_poly.pdbx_seq_one_letter_code
_entity_poly.pdbx_strand_id
1 'polypeptide(L)'
;MNWKTTIPLVLILSCVFLVNLSQHIASGLPIHVDAWIEVSLADAITKQRSIPSTEPFSHTKLNDPIGNPVFQAAFSELTGLNLLHGATLLPALLNTILALLLYAVSMQLFNNKHTALAVAGFTPLILSQITMLGPFYLVNLCFGMVLVLLYFWFILRQEFGLAMLTFIAIGVTHRSTMVFALIATVLYFLFNKKLWNKLLYLGMMVVLSIIVFGAISGYGLLLSILREFMMFGKSWPYFQYINMLGSLFLALLALGLYLIILNEPKARRFLVPLLGFMALDMFLYWSWRGFFLVYRRLISFIFLLTPFFVGYAVAAVAARFKRYSYLVLVLLLIVLMPLAIKQNIRAITPLQVYITNEEHELFTNFGKANPGVAVLTDHLEAYALPYYNLTPISLSPGHGVNSSFYNEVGLCYMAGDLDCIAGFLNRTGFSYLYVGRNISRAYLKPTYTAAGKTIYWFNKSIYQKIYNTE
;
A
#
# COMPACT_ATOMS: atom_id res chain seq x y z
N MET A 1 -24.45 25.26 -8.73
CA MET A 1 -23.13 24.81 -8.21
C MET A 1 -22.19 26.02 -8.10
N ASN A 2 -21.38 26.17 -7.05
CA ASN A 2 -20.49 27.33 -6.89
C ASN A 2 -19.14 27.09 -7.60
N TRP A 3 -18.90 27.79 -8.71
CA TRP A 3 -17.71 27.64 -9.55
C TRP A 3 -16.39 27.84 -8.79
N LYS A 4 -16.37 28.67 -7.73
CA LYS A 4 -15.19 28.92 -6.88
C LYS A 4 -14.72 27.68 -6.11
N THR A 5 -15.55 26.66 -5.99
CA THR A 5 -15.21 25.39 -5.33
C THR A 5 -15.15 24.25 -6.33
N THR A 6 -16.08 24.21 -7.30
CA THR A 6 -16.12 23.14 -8.29
C THR A 6 -14.87 23.12 -9.18
N ILE A 7 -14.44 24.28 -9.71
CA ILE A 7 -13.29 24.33 -10.62
C ILE A 7 -11.99 23.90 -9.91
N PRO A 8 -11.64 24.44 -8.72
CA PRO A 8 -10.45 23.98 -8.00
C PRO A 8 -10.50 22.51 -7.63
N LEU A 9 -11.67 21.99 -7.23
CA LEU A 9 -11.81 20.57 -6.91
C LEU A 9 -11.57 19.70 -8.14
N VAL A 10 -12.16 20.03 -9.29
CA VAL A 10 -11.93 19.28 -10.54
C VAL A 10 -10.45 19.31 -10.91
N LEU A 11 -9.79 20.46 -10.82
CA LEU A 11 -8.35 20.56 -11.08
C LEU A 11 -7.53 19.69 -10.13
N ILE A 12 -7.84 19.71 -8.83
CA ILE A 12 -7.17 18.85 -7.85
C ILE A 12 -7.37 17.37 -8.20
N LEU A 13 -8.60 16.95 -8.49
CA LEU A 13 -8.93 15.57 -8.84
C LEU A 13 -8.21 15.14 -10.12
N SER A 14 -8.18 15.99 -11.15
CA SER A 14 -7.42 15.75 -12.38
C SER A 14 -5.92 15.62 -12.12
N CYS A 15 -5.35 16.50 -11.29
CA CYS A 15 -3.93 16.40 -10.95
C CYS A 15 -3.63 15.13 -10.14
N VAL A 16 -4.47 14.75 -9.17
CA VAL A 16 -4.33 13.49 -8.42
C VAL A 16 -4.39 12.29 -9.37
N PHE A 17 -5.34 12.28 -10.29
CA PHE A 17 -5.46 11.24 -11.30
C PHE A 17 -4.19 11.14 -12.16
N LEU A 18 -3.75 12.25 -12.77
CA LEU A 18 -2.60 12.28 -13.67
C LEU A 18 -1.29 11.87 -12.97
N VAL A 19 -1.08 12.32 -11.74
CA VAL A 19 0.10 11.96 -10.95
C VAL A 19 0.19 10.46 -10.75
N ASN A 20 -0.91 9.84 -10.30
CA ASN A 20 -0.92 8.41 -10.04
C ASN A 20 -0.86 7.61 -11.35
N LEU A 21 -1.58 8.05 -12.39
CA LEU A 21 -1.60 7.37 -13.69
C LEU A 21 -0.23 7.40 -14.39
N SER A 22 0.50 8.53 -14.31
CA SER A 22 1.78 8.72 -15.02
C SER A 22 2.80 7.62 -14.76
N GLN A 23 2.80 7.09 -13.54
CA GLN A 23 3.73 6.07 -13.10
C GLN A 23 3.37 4.68 -13.65
N HIS A 24 2.07 4.40 -13.87
CA HIS A 24 1.59 3.14 -14.46
C HIS A 24 1.66 3.14 -15.98
N ILE A 25 1.53 4.31 -16.62
CA ILE A 25 1.71 4.44 -18.08
C ILE A 25 3.13 4.05 -18.46
N ALA A 26 4.13 4.46 -17.68
CA ALA A 26 5.53 4.16 -17.96
C ALA A 26 5.85 2.66 -17.88
N SER A 27 5.19 1.90 -17.00
CA SER A 27 5.40 0.46 -16.87
C SER A 27 4.53 -0.38 -17.79
N GLY A 28 3.35 0.10 -18.17
CA GLY A 28 2.35 -0.65 -18.95
C GLY A 28 1.76 -1.87 -18.22
N LEU A 29 2.25 -2.18 -17.01
CA LEU A 29 1.97 -3.39 -16.24
C LEU A 29 1.84 -3.08 -14.74
N PRO A 30 1.21 -3.98 -13.94
CA PRO A 30 1.18 -3.87 -12.49
C PRO A 30 2.59 -3.76 -11.89
N ILE A 31 2.78 -2.77 -11.02
CA ILE A 31 4.10 -2.40 -10.46
C ILE A 31 4.50 -3.27 -9.25
N HIS A 32 3.58 -4.06 -8.70
CA HIS A 32 3.82 -4.86 -7.49
C HIS A 32 3.29 -6.29 -7.63
N VAL A 33 4.00 -7.26 -7.05
CA VAL A 33 3.64 -8.69 -7.07
C VAL A 33 2.22 -8.94 -6.55
N ASP A 34 1.84 -8.35 -5.42
CA ASP A 34 0.48 -8.51 -4.89
C ASP A 34 -0.58 -8.08 -5.91
N ALA A 35 -0.34 -7.04 -6.71
CA ALA A 35 -1.29 -6.64 -7.74
C ALA A 35 -1.46 -7.70 -8.83
N TRP A 36 -0.41 -8.48 -9.14
CA TRP A 36 -0.50 -9.60 -10.08
C TRP A 36 -1.34 -10.76 -9.55
N ILE A 37 -1.26 -11.04 -8.24
CA ILE A 37 -2.11 -12.03 -7.54
C ILE A 37 -3.58 -11.60 -7.62
N GLU A 38 -3.86 -10.32 -7.37
CA GLU A 38 -5.22 -9.79 -7.43
C GLU A 38 -5.81 -9.88 -8.85
N VAL A 39 -5.00 -9.56 -9.87
CA VAL A 39 -5.39 -9.65 -11.29
C VAL A 39 -5.65 -11.10 -11.71
N SER A 40 -4.85 -12.06 -11.23
CA SER A 40 -5.04 -13.47 -11.62
C SER A 40 -6.26 -14.10 -10.98
N LEU A 41 -6.54 -13.74 -9.72
CA LEU A 41 -7.78 -14.12 -9.06
C LEU A 41 -8.98 -13.51 -9.79
N ALA A 42 -8.88 -12.26 -10.23
CA ALA A 42 -9.94 -11.62 -11.01
C ALA A 42 -10.17 -12.34 -12.35
N ASP A 43 -9.11 -12.69 -13.08
CA ASP A 43 -9.19 -13.45 -14.33
C ASP A 43 -9.81 -14.83 -14.13
N ALA A 44 -9.42 -15.54 -13.07
CA ALA A 44 -10.00 -16.82 -12.71
C ALA A 44 -11.51 -16.68 -12.40
N ILE A 45 -11.92 -15.65 -11.66
CA ILE A 45 -13.33 -15.36 -11.37
C ILE A 45 -14.11 -15.08 -12.65
N THR A 46 -13.56 -14.26 -13.55
CA THR A 46 -14.17 -13.95 -14.85
C THR A 46 -14.37 -15.21 -15.69
N LYS A 47 -13.34 -16.07 -15.79
CA LYS A 47 -13.39 -17.30 -16.58
C LYS A 47 -14.30 -18.37 -15.98
N GLN A 48 -14.26 -18.58 -14.66
CA GLN A 48 -14.99 -19.64 -13.97
C GLN A 48 -16.40 -19.20 -13.53
N ARG A 49 -16.72 -17.90 -13.60
CA ARG A 49 -17.95 -17.28 -13.09
C ARG A 49 -18.27 -17.65 -11.64
N SER A 50 -17.23 -17.95 -10.86
CA SER A 50 -17.31 -18.37 -9.46
C SER A 50 -16.03 -18.01 -8.73
N ILE A 51 -16.09 -17.94 -7.40
CA ILE A 51 -14.91 -17.69 -6.57
C ILE A 51 -14.10 -18.99 -6.49
N PRO A 52 -12.83 -19.01 -6.94
CA PRO A 52 -12.01 -20.22 -6.89
C PRO A 52 -11.72 -20.61 -5.43
N SER A 53 -11.69 -21.91 -5.16
CA SER A 53 -11.38 -22.44 -3.82
C SER A 53 -9.88 -22.46 -3.50
N THR A 54 -9.04 -22.29 -4.52
CA THR A 54 -7.58 -22.29 -4.45
C THR A 54 -7.01 -21.09 -5.21
N GLU A 55 -5.85 -20.61 -4.79
CA GLU A 55 -5.14 -19.57 -5.52
C GLU A 55 -4.65 -20.12 -6.87
N PRO A 56 -4.89 -19.44 -8.01
CA PRO A 56 -4.50 -19.90 -9.33
C PRO A 56 -2.99 -20.13 -9.50
N PHE A 57 -2.15 -19.45 -8.70
CA PHE A 57 -0.69 -19.54 -8.80
C PHE A 57 -0.06 -20.58 -7.90
N SER A 58 -0.45 -20.63 -6.63
CA SER A 58 0.18 -21.51 -5.64
C SER A 58 -0.56 -22.84 -5.46
N HIS A 59 -1.78 -22.94 -5.99
CA HIS A 59 -2.72 -24.03 -5.73
C HIS A 59 -3.01 -24.27 -4.24
N THR A 60 -2.62 -23.32 -3.38
CA THR A 60 -2.94 -23.38 -1.97
C THR A 60 -4.38 -22.93 -1.74
N LYS A 61 -4.95 -23.35 -0.60
CA LYS A 61 -6.29 -22.91 -0.22
C LYS A 61 -6.33 -21.38 -0.12
N LEU A 62 -7.29 -20.77 -0.82
CA LEU A 62 -7.46 -19.33 -0.82
C LEU A 62 -7.79 -18.85 0.60
N ASN A 63 -6.86 -18.13 1.22
CA ASN A 63 -7.03 -17.53 2.56
C ASN A 63 -7.12 -16.00 2.52
N ASP A 64 -6.87 -15.41 1.35
CA ASP A 64 -6.84 -13.97 1.15
C ASP A 64 -8.23 -13.36 0.96
N PRO A 65 -8.41 -12.07 1.28
CA PRO A 65 -9.66 -11.37 1.03
C PRO A 65 -10.01 -11.37 -0.47
N ILE A 66 -11.26 -11.71 -0.81
CA ILE A 66 -11.73 -11.82 -2.20
C ILE A 66 -12.41 -10.57 -2.74
N GLY A 67 -12.60 -9.54 -1.91
CA GLY A 67 -13.36 -8.34 -2.30
C GLY A 67 -12.72 -7.59 -3.47
N ASN A 68 -11.39 -7.47 -3.47
CA ASN A 68 -10.67 -6.78 -4.53
C ASN A 68 -10.68 -7.55 -5.86
N PRO A 69 -10.36 -8.85 -5.92
CA PRO A 69 -10.45 -9.59 -7.19
C PRO A 69 -11.87 -9.61 -7.76
N VAL A 70 -12.89 -9.74 -6.91
CA VAL A 70 -14.30 -9.68 -7.34
C VAL A 70 -14.63 -8.30 -7.93
N PHE A 71 -14.17 -7.22 -7.30
CA PHE A 71 -14.36 -5.88 -7.84
C PHE A 71 -13.67 -5.71 -9.20
N GLN A 72 -12.43 -6.18 -9.35
CA GLN A 72 -11.69 -6.09 -10.60
C GLN A 72 -12.35 -6.89 -11.73
N ALA A 73 -12.81 -8.12 -11.43
CA ALA A 73 -13.55 -8.95 -12.39
C ALA A 73 -14.82 -8.24 -12.85
N ALA A 74 -15.61 -7.71 -11.92
CA ALA A 74 -16.81 -6.95 -12.24
C ALA A 74 -16.50 -5.67 -13.05
N PHE A 75 -15.43 -4.95 -12.70
CA PHE A 75 -14.99 -3.77 -13.44
C PHE A 75 -14.60 -4.11 -14.87
N SER A 76 -13.84 -5.19 -15.08
CA SER A 76 -13.44 -5.68 -16.41
C SER A 76 -14.66 -6.05 -17.26
N GLU A 77 -15.61 -6.79 -16.69
CA GLU A 77 -16.84 -7.20 -17.38
C GLU A 77 -17.73 -6.00 -17.75
N LEU A 78 -17.89 -5.04 -16.86
CA LEU A 78 -18.75 -3.87 -17.08
C LEU A 78 -18.16 -2.86 -18.07
N THR A 79 -16.84 -2.73 -18.10
CA THR A 79 -16.16 -1.72 -18.94
C THR A 79 -15.62 -2.28 -20.25
N GLY A 80 -15.47 -3.60 -20.36
CA GLY A 80 -14.75 -4.25 -21.46
C GLY A 80 -13.23 -4.00 -21.44
N LEU A 81 -12.70 -3.34 -20.41
CA LEU A 81 -11.25 -3.15 -20.27
C LEU A 81 -10.60 -4.45 -19.84
N ASN A 82 -9.54 -4.86 -20.55
CA ASN A 82 -8.70 -5.97 -20.12
C ASN A 82 -8.15 -5.71 -18.69
N LEU A 83 -8.13 -6.74 -17.85
CA LEU A 83 -7.69 -6.66 -16.45
C LEU A 83 -6.30 -6.02 -16.24
N LEU A 84 -5.34 -6.18 -17.16
CA LEU A 84 -4.03 -5.52 -17.09
C LEU A 84 -4.13 -4.00 -17.32
N HIS A 85 -4.99 -3.57 -18.24
CA HIS A 85 -5.29 -2.15 -18.43
C HIS A 85 -6.10 -1.59 -17.26
N GLY A 86 -7.03 -2.40 -16.72
CA GLY A 86 -7.70 -2.09 -15.46
C GLY A 86 -6.69 -1.91 -14.32
N ALA A 87 -5.68 -2.77 -14.25
CA ALA A 87 -4.67 -2.74 -13.20
C ALA A 87 -3.77 -1.49 -13.20
N THR A 88 -3.57 -0.88 -14.37
CA THR A 88 -2.83 0.38 -14.50
C THR A 88 -3.72 1.61 -14.26
N LEU A 89 -5.00 1.54 -14.62
CA LEU A 89 -5.95 2.64 -14.49
C LEU A 89 -6.58 2.75 -13.09
N LEU A 90 -6.93 1.62 -12.47
CA LEU A 90 -7.68 1.57 -11.21
C LEU A 90 -6.98 2.27 -10.04
N PRO A 91 -5.65 2.14 -9.82
CA PRO A 91 -4.99 2.89 -8.75
C PRO A 91 -5.18 4.42 -8.87
N ALA A 92 -5.14 4.96 -10.09
CA ALA A 92 -5.37 6.38 -10.33
C ALA A 92 -6.82 6.78 -10.07
N LEU A 93 -7.78 5.96 -10.51
CA LEU A 93 -9.21 6.18 -10.23
C LEU A 93 -9.51 6.11 -8.72
N LEU A 94 -9.00 5.10 -8.02
CA LEU A 94 -9.21 4.91 -6.59
C LEU A 94 -8.58 6.05 -5.78
N ASN A 95 -7.39 6.53 -6.15
CA ASN A 95 -6.79 7.73 -5.53
C ASN A 95 -7.62 8.99 -5.76
N THR A 96 -8.24 9.12 -6.92
CA THR A 96 -9.13 10.25 -7.23
C THR A 96 -10.40 10.18 -6.37
N ILE A 97 -10.99 8.99 -6.22
CA ILE A 97 -12.11 8.76 -5.30
C ILE A 97 -11.68 9.03 -3.85
N LEU A 98 -10.48 8.61 -3.46
CA LEU A 98 -9.91 8.85 -2.13
C LEU A 98 -9.79 10.35 -1.85
N ALA A 99 -9.29 11.15 -2.80
CA ALA A 99 -9.22 12.61 -2.70
C ALA A 99 -10.61 13.25 -2.55
N LEU A 100 -11.59 12.77 -3.30
CA LEU A 100 -12.98 13.22 -3.19
C LEU A 100 -13.59 12.87 -1.82
N LEU A 101 -13.30 11.68 -1.29
CA LEU A 101 -13.75 11.28 0.04
C LEU A 101 -13.06 12.06 1.15
N LEU A 102 -11.77 12.36 1.02
CA LEU A 102 -11.04 13.26 1.90
C LEU A 102 -11.67 14.66 1.92
N TYR A 103 -12.03 15.21 0.76
CA TYR A 103 -12.82 16.44 0.65
C TYR A 103 -14.14 16.33 1.42
N ALA A 104 -14.92 15.26 1.17
CA ALA A 104 -16.25 15.07 1.74
C ALA A 104 -16.21 14.89 3.27
N VAL A 105 -15.28 14.09 3.79
CA VAL A 105 -15.04 13.91 5.23
C VAL A 105 -14.57 15.23 5.85
N SER A 106 -13.67 15.96 5.19
CA SER A 106 -13.18 17.27 5.66
C SER A 106 -14.32 18.29 5.76
N MET A 107 -15.23 18.34 4.79
CA MET A 107 -16.46 19.14 4.87
C MET A 107 -17.31 18.78 6.08
N GLN A 108 -17.40 17.49 6.44
CA GLN A 108 -18.13 17.05 7.63
C GLN A 108 -17.43 17.43 8.93
N LEU A 109 -16.09 17.41 8.98
CA LEU A 109 -15.32 17.65 10.19
C LEU A 109 -15.15 19.14 10.50
N PHE A 110 -14.90 19.97 9.49
CA PHE A 110 -14.50 21.37 9.65
C PHE A 110 -15.52 22.38 9.10
N ASN A 111 -16.49 21.93 8.30
CA ASN A 111 -17.47 22.79 7.63
C ASN A 111 -16.84 23.98 6.85
N ASN A 112 -15.64 23.78 6.30
CA ASN A 112 -14.90 24.81 5.59
C ASN A 112 -14.40 24.29 4.24
N LYS A 113 -14.85 24.94 3.15
CA LYS A 113 -14.51 24.55 1.78
C LYS A 113 -13.02 24.72 1.46
N HIS A 114 -12.36 25.74 2.01
CA HIS A 114 -10.92 25.95 1.78
C HIS A 114 -10.12 24.83 2.41
N THR A 115 -10.47 24.45 3.65
CA THR A 115 -9.90 23.28 4.32
C THR A 115 -10.16 22.01 3.51
N ALA A 116 -11.39 21.78 3.06
CA ALA A 116 -11.70 20.59 2.28
C ALA A 116 -10.90 20.51 0.96
N LEU A 117 -10.76 21.63 0.25
CA LEU A 117 -9.90 21.71 -0.94
C LEU A 117 -8.43 21.46 -0.59
N ALA A 118 -7.92 22.03 0.51
CA ALA A 118 -6.56 21.81 0.96
C ALA A 118 -6.31 20.32 1.25
N VAL A 119 -7.18 19.69 2.05
CA VAL A 119 -7.09 18.28 2.42
C VAL A 119 -7.09 17.38 1.18
N ALA A 120 -7.96 17.64 0.20
CA ALA A 120 -7.99 16.89 -1.06
C ALA A 120 -6.74 17.13 -1.92
N GLY A 121 -6.23 18.36 -1.96
CA GLY A 121 -4.99 18.68 -2.67
C GLY A 121 -3.76 17.99 -2.09
N PHE A 122 -3.81 17.58 -0.83
CA PHE A 122 -2.74 16.85 -0.15
C PHE A 122 -2.92 15.33 -0.17
N THR A 123 -3.87 14.77 -0.92
CA THR A 123 -3.95 13.31 -1.14
C THR A 123 -2.65 12.68 -1.66
N PRO A 124 -1.85 13.33 -2.54
CA PRO A 124 -0.54 12.78 -2.94
C PRO A 124 0.47 12.63 -1.80
N LEU A 125 0.23 13.20 -0.61
CA LEU A 125 1.07 12.97 0.58
C LEU A 125 0.82 11.60 1.22
N ILE A 126 -0.22 10.87 0.80
CA ILE A 126 -0.42 9.50 1.24
C ILE A 126 0.65 8.66 0.56
N LEU A 127 1.78 8.49 1.27
CA LEU A 127 2.93 7.81 0.72
C LEU A 127 2.59 6.37 0.37
N SER A 128 3.24 5.87 -0.69
CA SER A 128 3.24 4.46 -1.06
C SER A 128 4.67 4.06 -1.39
N GLN A 129 5.11 2.92 -0.87
CA GLN A 129 6.37 2.30 -1.28
C GLN A 129 6.24 0.77 -1.25
N ILE A 130 7.23 0.04 -1.77
CA ILE A 130 7.14 -1.43 -1.84
C ILE A 130 6.88 -2.10 -0.50
N THR A 131 7.42 -1.55 0.59
CA THR A 131 7.20 -2.11 1.93
C THR A 131 5.91 -1.62 2.58
N MET A 132 5.34 -0.53 2.05
CA MET A 132 4.14 0.14 2.55
C MET A 132 3.20 0.33 1.37
N LEU A 133 2.46 -0.73 1.09
CA LEU A 133 1.60 -0.91 -0.09
C LEU A 133 0.40 0.04 -0.08
N GLY A 134 0.69 1.34 -0.17
CA GLY A 134 -0.29 2.41 -0.12
C GLY A 134 -1.15 2.47 -1.39
N PRO A 135 -1.90 3.56 -1.58
CA PRO A 135 -2.93 3.63 -2.59
C PRO A 135 -2.38 3.65 -4.03
N PHE A 136 -1.07 3.73 -4.20
CA PHE A 136 -0.40 3.67 -5.49
C PHE A 136 -0.39 2.25 -6.11
N TYR A 137 -0.56 1.20 -5.30
CA TYR A 137 -0.59 -0.18 -5.79
C TYR A 137 -2.02 -0.73 -5.82
N LEU A 138 -2.37 -1.51 -6.85
CA LEU A 138 -3.67 -2.18 -6.91
C LEU A 138 -3.72 -3.41 -5.99
N VAL A 139 -3.73 -3.14 -4.69
CA VAL A 139 -3.75 -4.15 -3.63
C VAL A 139 -4.93 -3.93 -2.70
N ASN A 140 -5.25 -4.93 -1.88
CA ASN A 140 -6.31 -4.88 -0.88
C ASN A 140 -6.31 -3.61 0.00
N LEU A 141 -5.13 -3.11 0.39
CA LEU A 141 -5.02 -1.90 1.20
C LEU A 141 -5.51 -0.64 0.47
N CYS A 142 -5.28 -0.50 -0.84
CA CYS A 142 -5.74 0.65 -1.64
C CYS A 142 -7.27 0.77 -1.60
N PHE A 143 -7.97 -0.33 -1.85
CA PHE A 143 -9.42 -0.38 -1.72
C PHE A 143 -9.89 -0.18 -0.28
N GLY A 144 -9.19 -0.78 0.68
CA GLY A 144 -9.45 -0.57 2.10
C GLY A 144 -9.44 0.92 2.46
N MET A 145 -8.45 1.69 2.01
CA MET A 145 -8.36 3.13 2.28
C MET A 145 -9.56 3.92 1.73
N VAL A 146 -10.00 3.60 0.51
CA VAL A 146 -11.20 4.21 -0.08
C VAL A 146 -12.44 3.86 0.76
N LEU A 147 -12.64 2.58 1.07
CA LEU A 147 -13.80 2.11 1.82
C LEU A 147 -13.82 2.65 3.26
N VAL A 148 -12.67 2.80 3.93
CA VAL A 148 -12.66 3.35 5.30
C VAL A 148 -12.98 4.84 5.34
N LEU A 149 -12.56 5.63 4.34
CA LEU A 149 -13.00 7.03 4.26
C LEU A 149 -14.48 7.13 3.92
N LEU A 150 -15.00 6.26 3.04
CA LEU A 150 -16.43 6.17 2.75
C LEU A 150 -17.22 5.82 4.02
N TYR A 151 -16.72 4.86 4.80
CA TYR A 151 -17.27 4.48 6.09
C TYR A 151 -17.28 5.66 7.08
N PHE A 152 -16.16 6.38 7.22
CA PHE A 152 -16.08 7.57 8.07
C PHE A 152 -17.05 8.66 7.63
N TRP A 153 -17.22 8.84 6.32
CA TRP A 153 -18.19 9.80 5.80
C TRP A 153 -19.62 9.46 6.25
N PHE A 154 -20.04 8.20 6.14
CA PHE A 154 -21.36 7.75 6.60
C PHE A 154 -21.51 7.84 8.13
N ILE A 155 -20.49 7.44 8.90
CA ILE A 155 -20.52 7.54 10.38
C ILE A 155 -20.65 9.01 10.84
N LEU A 156 -19.92 9.93 10.21
CA LEU A 156 -19.98 11.36 10.56
C LEU A 156 -21.32 12.00 10.17
N ARG A 157 -22.01 11.44 9.18
CA ARG A 157 -23.39 11.80 8.78
C ARG A 157 -24.47 11.04 9.55
N GLN A 158 -24.08 10.09 10.42
CA GLN A 158 -24.98 9.23 11.19
C GLN A 158 -25.86 8.32 10.29
N GLU A 159 -25.39 8.00 9.09
CA GLU A 159 -26.05 7.08 8.14
C GLU A 159 -25.62 5.63 8.45
N PHE A 160 -26.00 5.12 9.63
CA PHE A 160 -25.46 3.87 10.19
C PHE A 160 -25.71 2.63 9.33
N GLY A 161 -26.81 2.57 8.57
CA GLY A 161 -27.07 1.46 7.64
C GLY A 161 -26.04 1.39 6.52
N LEU A 162 -25.73 2.52 5.89
CA LEU A 162 -24.69 2.61 4.85
C LEU A 162 -23.29 2.41 5.43
N ALA A 163 -23.03 2.93 6.64
CA ALA A 163 -21.80 2.64 7.36
C ALA A 163 -21.62 1.14 7.61
N MET A 164 -22.69 0.42 8.00
CA MET A 164 -22.64 -1.02 8.23
C MET A 164 -22.32 -1.80 6.96
N LEU A 165 -22.99 -1.48 5.84
CA LEU A 165 -22.70 -2.10 4.54
C LEU A 165 -21.25 -1.85 4.12
N THR A 166 -20.76 -0.63 4.30
CA THR A 166 -19.37 -0.28 3.99
C THR A 166 -18.40 -1.02 4.91
N PHE A 167 -18.71 -1.18 6.20
CA PHE A 167 -17.88 -1.93 7.14
C PHE A 167 -17.73 -3.41 6.75
N ILE A 168 -18.83 -4.05 6.32
CA ILE A 168 -18.80 -5.42 5.79
C ILE A 168 -17.93 -5.46 4.52
N ALA A 169 -18.11 -4.51 3.59
CA ALA A 169 -17.28 -4.44 2.38
C ALA A 169 -15.79 -4.27 2.71
N ILE A 170 -15.44 -3.48 3.74
CA ILE A 170 -14.05 -3.35 4.21
C ILE A 170 -13.52 -4.71 4.65
N GLY A 171 -14.26 -5.49 5.44
CA GLY A 171 -13.74 -6.77 5.91
C GLY A 171 -13.54 -7.81 4.79
N VAL A 172 -14.37 -7.78 3.74
CA VAL A 172 -14.25 -8.67 2.56
C VAL A 172 -13.05 -8.28 1.70
N THR A 173 -12.60 -7.03 1.81
CA THR A 173 -11.52 -6.48 1.01
C THR A 173 -10.19 -6.44 1.76
N HIS A 174 -10.16 -6.00 3.02
CA HIS A 174 -8.94 -5.86 3.81
C HIS A 174 -9.20 -5.87 5.31
N ARG A 175 -8.88 -7.00 5.97
CA ARG A 175 -9.19 -7.26 7.39
C ARG A 175 -8.58 -6.21 8.34
N SER A 176 -7.32 -5.81 8.16
CA SER A 176 -6.73 -4.78 9.04
C SER A 176 -7.38 -3.41 8.89
N THR A 177 -7.92 -3.07 7.71
CA THR A 177 -8.68 -1.83 7.58
C THR A 177 -10.01 -1.92 8.34
N MET A 178 -10.62 -3.10 8.41
CA MET A 178 -11.84 -3.32 9.21
C MET A 178 -11.54 -3.12 10.69
N VAL A 179 -10.43 -3.68 11.20
CA VAL A 179 -9.98 -3.48 12.58
C VAL A 179 -9.73 -1.99 12.85
N PHE A 180 -9.03 -1.31 11.94
CA PHE A 180 -8.82 0.13 12.04
C PHE A 180 -10.13 0.92 12.09
N ALA A 181 -11.09 0.61 11.21
CA ALA A 181 -12.41 1.22 11.19
C ALA A 181 -13.17 0.98 12.51
N LEU A 182 -13.08 -0.22 13.07
CA LEU A 182 -13.71 -0.58 14.34
C LEU A 182 -13.13 0.26 15.50
N ILE A 183 -11.80 0.31 15.61
CA ILE A 183 -11.11 1.11 16.64
C ILE A 183 -11.49 2.60 16.49
N ALA A 184 -11.47 3.13 15.27
CA ALA A 184 -11.84 4.51 15.00
C ALA A 184 -13.29 4.81 15.44
N THR A 185 -14.22 3.89 15.20
CA THR A 185 -15.62 4.06 15.62
C THR A 185 -15.79 3.97 17.13
N VAL A 186 -15.10 3.03 17.79
CA VAL A 186 -15.10 2.92 19.26
C VAL A 186 -14.61 4.24 19.86
N LEU A 187 -13.45 4.73 19.42
CA LEU A 187 -12.90 6.01 19.89
C LEU A 187 -13.87 7.16 19.61
N TYR A 188 -14.43 7.23 18.40
CA TYR A 188 -15.38 8.28 18.06
C TYR A 188 -16.60 8.30 18.98
N PHE A 189 -17.18 7.14 19.31
CA PHE A 189 -18.32 7.06 20.22
C PHE A 189 -17.92 7.38 21.66
N LEU A 190 -16.79 6.87 22.15
CA LEU A 190 -16.27 7.17 23.48
C LEU A 190 -16.11 8.69 23.69
N PHE A 191 -15.55 9.39 22.71
CA PHE A 191 -15.33 10.83 22.76
C PHE A 191 -16.53 11.66 22.27
N ASN A 192 -17.64 11.03 21.89
CA ASN A 192 -18.89 11.68 21.51
C ASN A 192 -20.10 11.08 22.25
N LYS A 193 -20.27 11.46 23.53
CA LYS A 193 -21.33 10.98 24.44
C LYS A 193 -22.75 10.99 23.84
N LYS A 194 -23.05 11.92 22.92
CA LYS A 194 -24.36 12.00 22.23
C LYS A 194 -24.68 10.76 21.39
N LEU A 195 -23.66 9.97 21.02
CA LEU A 195 -23.79 8.78 20.19
C LEU A 195 -23.69 7.47 20.98
N TRP A 196 -23.63 7.50 22.31
CA TRP A 196 -23.51 6.27 23.11
C TRP A 196 -24.72 5.34 22.95
N ASN A 197 -25.91 5.89 22.77
CA ASN A 197 -27.11 5.10 22.43
C ASN A 197 -26.99 4.38 21.08
N LYS A 198 -25.99 4.69 20.25
CA LYS A 198 -25.69 4.03 18.99
C LYS A 198 -24.65 2.90 19.12
N LEU A 199 -24.17 2.59 20.32
CA LEU A 199 -23.29 1.44 20.57
C LEU A 199 -23.92 0.10 20.13
N LEU A 200 -25.26 -0.01 20.17
CA LEU A 200 -25.94 -1.19 19.64
C LEU A 200 -25.64 -1.42 18.15
N TYR A 201 -25.58 -0.37 17.34
CA TYR A 201 -25.23 -0.47 15.92
C TYR A 201 -23.81 -0.99 15.72
N LEU A 202 -22.88 -0.61 16.60
CA LEU A 202 -21.52 -1.14 16.60
C LEU A 202 -21.52 -2.65 16.86
N GLY A 203 -22.29 -3.09 17.87
CA GLY A 203 -22.49 -4.51 18.16
C GLY A 203 -23.07 -5.26 16.95
N MET A 204 -24.10 -4.71 16.30
CA MET A 204 -24.69 -5.28 15.09
C MET A 204 -23.70 -5.35 13.93
N MET A 205 -22.89 -4.31 13.70
CA MET A 205 -21.85 -4.30 12.66
C MET A 205 -20.85 -5.44 12.86
N VAL A 206 -20.40 -5.66 14.10
CA VAL A 206 -19.47 -6.75 14.43
C VAL A 206 -20.13 -8.12 14.24
N VAL A 207 -21.34 -8.33 14.77
CA VAL A 207 -22.05 -9.61 14.66
C VAL A 207 -22.36 -9.95 13.20
N LEU A 208 -22.90 -9.01 12.42
CA LEU A 208 -23.21 -9.25 11.01
C LEU A 208 -21.95 -9.51 10.19
N SER A 209 -20.86 -8.81 10.50
CA SER A 209 -19.56 -9.11 9.88
C SER A 209 -19.18 -10.56 10.18
N ILE A 210 -19.21 -11.01 11.44
CA ILE A 210 -18.90 -12.40 11.81
C ILE A 210 -19.79 -13.40 11.04
N ILE A 211 -21.09 -13.13 10.89
CA ILE A 211 -22.00 -14.00 10.14
C ILE A 211 -21.63 -14.06 8.65
N VAL A 212 -21.50 -12.90 7.99
CA VAL A 212 -21.17 -12.82 6.55
C VAL A 212 -19.82 -13.47 6.26
N PHE A 213 -18.82 -13.17 7.08
CA PHE A 213 -17.48 -13.74 6.93
C PHE A 213 -17.42 -15.23 7.28
N GLY A 214 -18.15 -15.67 8.31
CA GLY A 214 -18.27 -17.08 8.66
C GLY A 214 -18.88 -17.89 7.52
N ALA A 215 -19.85 -17.31 6.79
CA ALA A 215 -20.42 -17.91 5.60
C ALA A 215 -19.44 -17.98 4.42
N ILE A 216 -18.60 -16.94 4.20
CA ILE A 216 -17.65 -16.87 3.08
C ILE A 216 -16.38 -17.70 3.33
N SER A 217 -15.86 -17.71 4.55
CA SER A 217 -14.51 -18.22 4.88
C SER A 217 -14.50 -19.42 5.84
N GLY A 218 -15.66 -19.86 6.33
CA GLY A 218 -15.79 -20.86 7.39
C GLY A 218 -15.41 -20.31 8.77
N TYR A 219 -15.44 -21.16 9.80
CA TYR A 219 -15.21 -20.80 11.22
C TYR A 219 -13.82 -20.19 11.55
N GLY A 220 -12.91 -20.07 10.57
CA GLY A 220 -11.55 -19.55 10.75
C GLY A 220 -11.45 -18.04 10.95
N LEU A 221 -12.51 -17.26 10.68
CA LEU A 221 -12.44 -15.81 10.75
C LEU A 221 -12.20 -15.27 12.16
N LEU A 222 -12.97 -15.72 13.16
CA LEU A 222 -12.82 -15.22 14.54
C LEU A 222 -11.39 -15.46 15.03
N LEU A 223 -10.86 -16.65 14.77
CA LEU A 223 -9.46 -17.00 15.03
C LEU A 223 -8.48 -16.13 14.22
N SER A 224 -8.75 -15.82 12.95
CA SER A 224 -7.89 -14.95 12.14
C SER A 224 -7.89 -13.49 12.61
N ILE A 225 -9.05 -12.96 13.03
CA ILE A 225 -9.20 -11.62 13.60
C ILE A 225 -8.50 -11.57 14.95
N LEU A 226 -8.75 -12.54 15.82
CA LEU A 226 -8.06 -12.67 17.11
C LEU A 226 -6.55 -12.82 16.92
N ARG A 227 -6.09 -13.56 15.91
CA ARG A 227 -4.68 -13.68 15.55
C ARG A 227 -4.12 -12.33 15.11
N GLU A 228 -4.82 -11.59 14.26
CA GLU A 228 -4.43 -10.23 13.84
C GLU A 228 -4.41 -9.23 15.02
N PHE A 229 -5.31 -9.36 16.00
CA PHE A 229 -5.31 -8.59 17.26
C PHE A 229 -4.21 -9.00 18.24
N MET A 230 -3.71 -10.24 18.17
CA MET A 230 -2.77 -10.83 19.11
C MET A 230 -1.44 -11.23 18.45
N MET A 231 -1.02 -10.53 17.39
CA MET A 231 0.30 -10.79 16.82
C MET A 231 1.38 -10.14 17.68
N PHE A 232 1.96 -10.93 18.59
CA PHE A 232 3.27 -10.63 19.17
C PHE A 232 4.33 -11.13 18.20
N GLY A 233 4.97 -10.22 17.49
CA GLY A 233 5.93 -10.58 16.44
C GLY A 233 7.09 -9.60 16.37
N LYS A 234 8.28 -10.14 16.08
CA LYS A 234 9.45 -9.35 15.67
C LYS A 234 9.15 -8.69 14.32
N SER A 235 8.44 -7.56 14.33
CA SER A 235 8.41 -6.71 13.14
C SER A 235 9.67 -5.85 13.09
N TRP A 236 10.08 -5.56 11.86
CA TRP A 236 11.36 -4.93 11.56
C TRP A 236 11.30 -3.42 11.85
N PRO A 237 12.34 -2.83 12.46
CA PRO A 237 12.40 -1.40 12.72
C PRO A 237 12.86 -0.67 11.45
N TYR A 238 11.94 -0.15 10.65
CA TYR A 238 12.31 0.75 9.55
C TYR A 238 11.97 2.19 9.94
N PHE A 239 12.98 2.93 10.39
CA PHE A 239 12.90 4.33 10.80
C PHE A 239 12.95 5.33 9.63
N GLN A 240 12.89 4.85 8.37
CA GLN A 240 13.08 5.70 7.19
C GLN A 240 11.86 6.57 6.85
N TYR A 241 10.68 6.29 7.40
CA TYR A 241 9.42 6.98 7.03
C TYR A 241 9.32 8.43 7.53
N ILE A 242 9.90 8.76 8.69
CA ILE A 242 9.88 10.13 9.23
C ILE A 242 10.73 11.07 8.38
N ASN A 243 11.87 10.56 7.88
CA ASN A 243 12.74 11.30 6.96
C ASN A 243 12.06 11.58 5.60
N MET A 244 11.06 10.79 5.21
CA MET A 244 10.33 10.98 3.94
C MET A 244 9.38 12.17 3.98
N LEU A 245 8.79 12.49 5.14
CA LEU A 245 7.90 13.64 5.26
C LEU A 245 8.66 14.97 5.22
N GLY A 246 9.90 15.03 5.71
CA GLY A 246 10.66 16.28 5.78
C GLY A 246 10.15 17.24 6.87
N SER A 247 11.02 18.14 7.33
CA SER A 247 10.77 19.00 8.49
C SER A 247 9.57 19.94 8.33
N LEU A 248 9.35 20.47 7.13
CA LEU A 248 8.21 21.36 6.85
C LEU A 248 6.87 20.66 7.05
N PHE A 249 6.72 19.41 6.59
CA PHE A 249 5.46 18.68 6.73
C PHE A 249 5.19 18.28 8.17
N LEU A 250 6.22 17.92 8.94
CA LEU A 250 6.09 17.67 10.38
C LEU A 250 5.65 18.93 11.13
N ALA A 251 6.22 20.10 10.77
CA ALA A 251 5.81 21.37 11.34
C ALA A 251 4.34 21.70 11.00
N LEU A 252 3.90 21.48 9.75
CA LEU A 252 2.51 21.67 9.34
C LEU A 252 1.55 20.69 10.02
N LEU A 253 1.95 19.43 10.22
CA LEU A 253 1.17 18.43 10.93
C LEU A 253 0.99 18.85 12.40
N ALA A 254 2.07 19.24 13.08
CA ALA A 254 2.03 19.71 14.47
C ALA A 254 1.18 20.98 14.62
N LEU A 255 1.33 21.95 13.72
CA LEU A 255 0.52 23.16 13.68
C LEU A 255 -0.97 22.81 13.45
N GLY A 256 -1.26 21.92 12.50
CA GLY A 256 -2.61 21.44 12.21
C GLY A 256 -3.26 20.79 13.42
N LEU A 257 -2.55 19.88 14.09
CA LEU A 257 -3.01 19.25 15.32
C LEU A 257 -3.31 20.27 16.41
N TYR A 258 -2.39 21.20 16.66
CA TYR A 258 -2.57 22.28 17.63
C TYR A 258 -3.82 23.11 17.33
N LEU A 259 -3.99 23.56 16.09
CA LEU A 259 -5.14 24.38 15.70
C LEU A 259 -6.47 23.61 15.76
N ILE A 260 -6.48 22.32 15.41
CA ILE A 260 -7.69 21.47 15.52
C ILE A 260 -8.11 21.30 16.98
N ILE A 261 -7.15 21.09 17.89
CA ILE A 261 -7.42 20.97 19.34
C ILE A 261 -8.09 22.24 19.87
N LEU A 262 -7.65 23.41 19.40
CA LEU A 262 -8.21 24.69 19.87
C LEU A 262 -9.57 25.02 19.25
N ASN A 263 -9.69 24.85 17.92
CA ASN A 263 -10.75 25.53 17.17
C ASN A 263 -11.87 24.61 16.67
N GLU A 264 -11.64 23.29 16.57
CA GLU A 264 -12.52 22.40 15.81
C GLU A 264 -13.11 21.28 16.68
N PRO A 265 -14.18 21.52 17.44
CA PRO A 265 -14.68 20.55 18.42
C PRO A 265 -15.11 19.21 17.81
N LYS A 266 -15.65 19.22 16.58
CA LYS A 266 -16.07 17.98 15.89
C LYS A 266 -14.85 17.19 15.41
N ALA A 267 -13.92 17.85 14.71
CA ALA A 267 -12.68 17.22 14.27
C ALA A 267 -11.82 16.74 15.45
N ARG A 268 -11.75 17.52 16.54
CA ARG A 268 -11.06 17.16 17.77
C ARG A 268 -11.55 15.85 18.37
N ARG A 269 -12.86 15.61 18.41
CA ARG A 269 -13.43 14.36 18.97
C ARG A 269 -13.19 13.13 18.09
N PHE A 270 -12.84 13.32 16.82
CA PHE A 270 -12.63 12.23 15.87
C PHE A 270 -11.15 12.00 15.58
N LEU A 271 -10.46 13.00 15.04
CA LEU A 271 -9.09 12.88 14.55
C LEU A 271 -8.05 12.80 15.67
N VAL A 272 -8.23 13.52 16.78
CA VAL A 272 -7.23 13.59 17.85
C VAL A 272 -7.13 12.27 18.63
N PRO A 273 -8.24 11.66 19.11
CA PRO A 273 -8.18 10.33 19.71
C PRO A 273 -7.61 9.27 18.78
N LEU A 274 -7.94 9.36 17.49
CA LEU A 274 -7.46 8.41 16.49
C LEU A 274 -5.94 8.52 16.28
N LEU A 275 -5.42 9.74 16.13
CA LEU A 275 -3.98 9.98 16.05
C LEU A 275 -3.26 9.60 17.36
N GLY A 276 -3.87 9.90 18.51
CA GLY A 276 -3.34 9.53 19.83
C GLY A 276 -3.26 8.01 20.02
N PHE A 277 -4.28 7.27 19.58
CA PHE A 277 -4.24 5.81 19.56
C PHE A 277 -3.14 5.29 18.65
N MET A 278 -2.99 5.84 17.44
CA MET A 278 -1.92 5.43 16.54
C MET A 278 -0.53 5.69 17.12
N ALA A 279 -0.34 6.85 17.76
CA ALA A 279 0.92 7.18 18.44
C ALA A 279 1.21 6.24 19.61
N LEU A 280 0.18 5.87 20.39
CA LEU A 280 0.29 4.88 21.46
C LEU A 280 0.65 3.50 20.89
N ASP A 281 0.01 3.06 19.81
CA ASP A 281 0.28 1.77 19.18
C ASP A 281 1.72 1.72 18.62
N MET A 282 2.19 2.81 18.00
CA MET A 282 3.60 2.94 17.60
C MET A 282 4.56 2.90 18.80
N PHE A 283 4.19 3.54 19.92
CA PHE A 283 4.99 3.53 21.14
C PHE A 283 5.06 2.13 21.75
N LEU A 284 3.93 1.42 21.86
CA LEU A 284 3.86 0.05 22.37
C LEU A 284 4.67 -0.91 21.50
N TYR A 285 4.61 -0.73 20.18
CA TYR A 285 5.45 -1.47 19.25
C TYR A 285 6.93 -1.26 19.55
N TRP A 286 7.34 -0.01 19.75
CA TRP A 286 8.74 0.32 20.01
C TRP A 286 9.22 -0.16 21.38
N SER A 287 8.42 0.02 22.42
CA SER A 287 8.80 -0.31 23.80
C SER A 287 8.71 -1.81 24.07
N TRP A 288 7.66 -2.49 23.62
CA TRP A 288 7.33 -3.87 24.05
C TRP A 288 7.18 -4.86 22.90
N ARG A 289 7.39 -4.45 21.64
CA ARG A 289 7.13 -5.27 20.44
C ARG A 289 5.70 -5.81 20.36
N GLY A 290 4.77 -5.22 21.10
CA GLY A 290 3.34 -5.50 21.03
C GLY A 290 2.66 -4.46 20.15
N PHE A 291 1.66 -4.86 19.39
CA PHE A 291 0.88 -3.95 18.55
C PHE A 291 -0.57 -4.41 18.45
N PHE A 292 -1.49 -3.45 18.36
CA PHE A 292 -2.90 -3.70 18.04
C PHE A 292 -3.13 -3.73 16.53
N LEU A 293 -2.32 -2.99 15.76
CA LEU A 293 -2.29 -3.01 14.30
C LEU A 293 -0.89 -3.31 13.78
N VAL A 294 -0.79 -4.12 12.71
CA VAL A 294 0.50 -4.41 12.06
C VAL A 294 1.21 -3.10 11.70
N TYR A 295 2.44 -2.90 12.20
CA TYR A 295 3.19 -1.64 12.12
C TYR A 295 3.19 -0.96 10.73
N ARG A 296 3.41 -1.72 9.65
CA ARG A 296 3.40 -1.19 8.26
C ARG A 296 2.02 -0.65 7.84
N ARG A 297 0.95 -1.31 8.30
CA ARG A 297 -0.44 -0.91 8.05
C ARG A 297 -0.81 0.32 8.90
N LEU A 298 -0.34 0.37 10.15
CA LEU A 298 -0.49 1.53 11.03
C LEU A 298 0.09 2.81 10.41
N ILE A 299 1.33 2.74 9.89
CA ILE A 299 1.97 3.88 9.21
C ILE A 299 1.11 4.34 8.02
N SER A 300 0.58 3.41 7.23
CA SER A 300 -0.28 3.74 6.08
C SER A 300 -1.54 4.51 6.50
N PHE A 301 -2.15 4.16 7.64
CA PHE A 301 -3.29 4.90 8.19
C PHE A 301 -2.90 6.26 8.77
N ILE A 302 -1.70 6.41 9.35
CA ILE A 302 -1.18 7.73 9.75
C ILE A 302 -1.05 8.65 8.53
N PHE A 303 -0.52 8.13 7.42
CA PHE A 303 -0.45 8.87 6.16
C PHE A 303 -1.84 9.20 5.61
N LEU A 304 -2.83 8.31 5.74
CA LEU A 304 -4.22 8.60 5.38
C LEU A 304 -4.82 9.77 6.18
N LEU A 305 -4.44 9.93 7.45
CA LEU A 305 -4.93 11.03 8.30
C LEU A 305 -4.15 12.34 8.13
N THR A 306 -2.89 12.26 7.71
CA THR A 306 -1.99 13.41 7.56
C THR A 306 -2.59 14.57 6.75
N PRO A 307 -3.27 14.33 5.60
CA PRO A 307 -3.92 15.39 4.83
C PRO A 307 -4.88 16.25 5.64
N PHE A 308 -5.60 15.69 6.64
CA PHE A 308 -6.53 16.47 7.47
C PHE A 308 -5.80 17.53 8.30
N PHE A 309 -4.68 17.17 8.92
CA PHE A 309 -3.90 18.08 9.76
C PHE A 309 -3.17 19.12 8.92
N VAL A 310 -2.45 18.68 7.89
CA VAL A 310 -1.68 19.57 6.99
C VAL A 310 -2.62 20.50 6.22
N GLY A 311 -3.72 19.97 5.68
CA GLY A 311 -4.73 20.75 4.96
C GLY A 311 -5.39 21.80 5.84
N TYR A 312 -5.69 21.48 7.11
CA TYR A 312 -6.23 22.45 8.07
C TYR A 312 -5.22 23.57 8.37
N ALA A 313 -3.96 23.24 8.62
CA ALA A 313 -2.90 24.22 8.86
C ALA A 313 -2.72 25.17 7.67
N VAL A 314 -2.64 24.62 6.46
CA VAL A 314 -2.47 25.41 5.22
C VAL A 314 -3.68 26.30 4.96
N ALA A 315 -4.90 25.81 5.18
CA ALA A 315 -6.11 26.62 5.05
C ALA A 315 -6.16 27.76 6.07
N ALA A 316 -5.72 27.52 7.32
CA ALA A 316 -5.64 28.54 8.36
C ALA A 316 -4.62 29.63 8.01
N VAL A 317 -3.47 29.26 7.43
CA VAL A 317 -2.48 30.22 6.92
C VAL A 317 -3.06 31.01 5.75
N ALA A 318 -3.67 30.34 4.76
CA ALA A 318 -4.29 30.99 3.60
C ALA A 318 -5.41 31.97 4.00
N ALA A 319 -6.18 31.66 5.04
CA ALA A 319 -7.23 32.54 5.56
C ALA A 319 -6.71 33.91 6.04
N ARG A 320 -5.43 34.02 6.43
CA ARG A 320 -4.81 35.30 6.79
C ARG A 320 -4.78 36.31 5.63
N PHE A 321 -4.82 35.82 4.39
CA PHE A 321 -4.77 36.63 3.18
C PHE A 321 -6.16 37.05 2.65
N LYS A 322 -7.23 36.85 3.44
CA LYS A 322 -8.63 37.25 3.17
C LYS A 322 -9.04 37.05 1.70
N ARG A 323 -8.98 38.11 0.88
CA ARG A 323 -9.39 38.11 -0.54
C ARG A 323 -8.60 37.14 -1.42
N TYR A 324 -7.35 36.84 -1.06
CA TYR A 324 -6.44 36.01 -1.85
C TYR A 324 -6.29 34.58 -1.31
N SER A 325 -7.11 34.15 -0.34
CA SER A 325 -7.00 32.82 0.29
C SER A 325 -6.99 31.68 -0.74
N TYR A 326 -7.86 31.74 -1.75
CA TYR A 326 -7.91 30.76 -2.83
C TYR A 326 -6.65 30.77 -3.70
N LEU A 327 -6.12 31.96 -4.02
CA LEU A 327 -4.90 32.09 -4.82
C LEU A 327 -3.70 31.53 -4.05
N VAL A 328 -3.58 31.85 -2.76
CA VAL A 328 -2.53 31.32 -1.88
C VAL A 328 -2.65 29.80 -1.76
N LEU A 329 -3.87 29.26 -1.62
CA LEU A 329 -4.10 27.82 -1.60
C LEU A 329 -3.63 27.15 -2.89
N VAL A 330 -4.03 27.69 -4.05
CA VAL A 330 -3.64 27.16 -5.37
C VAL A 330 -2.13 27.24 -5.55
N LEU A 331 -1.49 28.36 -5.20
CA LEU A 331 -0.03 28.49 -5.27
C LEU A 331 0.70 27.49 -4.37
N LEU A 332 0.22 27.30 -3.14
CA LEU A 332 0.79 26.30 -2.23
C LEU A 332 0.62 24.89 -2.76
N LEU A 333 -0.52 24.55 -3.38
CA LEU A 333 -0.71 23.26 -4.03
C LEU A 333 0.23 23.10 -5.23
N ILE A 334 0.38 24.12 -6.08
CA ILE A 334 1.29 24.10 -7.24
C ILE A 334 2.75 23.90 -6.80
N VAL A 335 3.16 24.45 -5.65
CA VAL A 335 4.54 24.30 -5.13
C VAL A 335 4.73 22.96 -4.41
N LEU A 336 3.78 22.56 -3.57
CA LEU A 336 3.92 21.39 -2.69
C LEU A 336 3.60 20.07 -3.42
N MET A 337 2.74 20.10 -4.44
CA MET A 337 2.36 18.89 -5.18
C MET A 337 3.54 18.30 -5.96
N PRO A 338 4.34 19.05 -6.73
CA PRO A 338 5.57 18.53 -7.36
C PRO A 338 6.57 17.93 -6.37
N LEU A 339 6.68 18.50 -5.17
CA LEU A 339 7.55 17.98 -4.11
C LEU A 339 7.04 16.61 -3.62
N ALA A 340 5.73 16.49 -3.37
CA ALA A 340 5.10 15.24 -2.99
C ALA A 340 5.23 14.16 -4.08
N ILE A 341 5.01 14.54 -5.35
CA ILE A 341 5.21 13.66 -6.51
C ILE A 341 6.67 13.17 -6.56
N LYS A 342 7.64 14.08 -6.46
CA LYS A 342 9.07 13.73 -6.51
C LYS A 342 9.47 12.80 -5.36
N GLN A 343 8.89 12.96 -4.17
CA GLN A 343 9.12 12.06 -3.04
C GLN A 343 8.54 10.66 -3.30
N ASN A 344 7.30 10.57 -3.79
CA ASN A 344 6.71 9.28 -4.17
C ASN A 344 7.49 8.61 -5.30
N ILE A 345 7.88 9.35 -6.34
CA ILE A 345 8.74 8.84 -7.42
C ILE A 345 10.02 8.28 -6.82
N ARG A 346 10.74 9.04 -5.97
CA ARG A 346 11.98 8.56 -5.34
C ARG A 346 11.79 7.34 -4.44
N ALA A 347 10.62 7.16 -3.85
CA ALA A 347 10.29 5.96 -3.08
C ALA A 347 10.08 4.72 -3.99
N ILE A 348 9.65 4.94 -5.23
CA ILE A 348 9.38 3.89 -6.23
C ILE A 348 10.60 3.63 -7.14
N THR A 349 11.39 4.67 -7.45
CA THR A 349 12.54 4.65 -8.39
C THR A 349 13.57 3.57 -8.11
N PRO A 350 13.84 3.15 -6.86
CA PRO A 350 14.76 2.05 -6.67
C PRO A 350 14.32 0.82 -7.48
N LEU A 351 13.02 0.58 -7.68
CA LEU A 351 12.46 -0.70 -8.15
C LEU A 351 12.54 -1.00 -9.63
N GLN A 352 12.82 -0.02 -10.48
CA GLN A 352 13.03 -0.30 -11.89
C GLN A 352 14.52 -0.61 -12.09
N VAL A 353 14.87 -1.89 -12.06
CA VAL A 353 16.17 -2.32 -12.59
C VAL A 353 16.03 -2.32 -14.10
N TYR A 354 16.42 -1.21 -14.72
CA TYR A 354 16.53 -1.13 -16.17
C TYR A 354 17.71 -2.00 -16.59
N ILE A 355 17.42 -3.16 -17.16
CA ILE A 355 18.39 -3.92 -17.95
C ILE A 355 18.49 -3.29 -19.34
N THR A 356 19.70 -3.12 -19.83
CA THR A 356 19.95 -2.72 -21.22
C THR A 356 19.54 -3.83 -22.19
N ASN A 357 19.27 -3.50 -23.45
CA ASN A 357 18.96 -4.51 -24.49
C ASN A 357 20.09 -5.55 -24.61
N GLU A 358 21.34 -5.12 -24.45
CA GLU A 358 22.53 -5.98 -24.48
C GLU A 358 22.54 -6.95 -23.28
N GLU A 359 22.17 -6.49 -22.09
CA GLU A 359 22.01 -7.35 -20.91
C GLU A 359 20.84 -8.32 -21.10
N HIS A 360 19.72 -7.87 -21.65
CA HIS A 360 18.57 -8.72 -21.96
C HIS A 360 18.93 -9.84 -22.94
N GLU A 361 19.66 -9.53 -24.02
CA GLU A 361 20.14 -10.53 -24.98
C GLU A 361 21.14 -11.49 -24.36
N LEU A 362 22.08 -10.99 -23.57
CA LEU A 362 23.07 -11.81 -22.86
C LEU A 362 22.39 -12.80 -21.89
N PHE A 363 21.39 -12.33 -21.15
CA PHE A 363 20.57 -13.13 -20.26
C PHE A 363 19.69 -14.15 -21.01
N THR A 364 19.06 -13.74 -22.11
CA THR A 364 18.29 -14.64 -22.98
C THR A 364 19.17 -15.75 -23.55
N ASN A 365 20.37 -15.41 -24.03
CA ASN A 365 21.32 -16.37 -24.58
C ASN A 365 21.84 -17.32 -23.49
N PHE A 366 22.06 -16.81 -22.27
CA PHE A 366 22.44 -17.64 -21.12
C PHE A 366 21.34 -18.64 -20.74
N GLY A 367 20.07 -18.23 -20.72
CA GLY A 367 18.94 -19.12 -20.46
C GLY A 367 18.77 -20.20 -21.54
N LYS A 368 18.97 -19.83 -22.81
CA LYS A 368 18.98 -20.79 -23.94
C LYS A 368 20.12 -21.81 -23.82
N ALA A 369 21.29 -21.38 -23.36
CA ALA A 369 22.47 -22.23 -23.21
C ALA A 369 22.42 -23.15 -21.97
N ASN A 370 21.52 -22.89 -21.02
CA ASN A 370 21.40 -23.65 -19.77
C ASN A 370 19.94 -24.12 -19.59
N PRO A 371 19.54 -25.24 -20.24
CA PRO A 371 18.19 -25.77 -20.16
C PRO A 371 17.77 -26.00 -18.71
N GLY A 372 16.69 -25.36 -18.27
CA GLY A 372 16.21 -25.38 -16.88
C GLY A 372 16.53 -24.11 -16.08
N VAL A 373 17.31 -23.17 -16.63
CA VAL A 373 17.58 -21.86 -16.03
C VAL A 373 16.87 -20.77 -16.83
N ALA A 374 15.83 -20.17 -16.25
CA ALA A 374 15.20 -18.98 -16.80
C ALA A 374 15.88 -17.74 -16.25
N VAL A 375 16.26 -16.79 -17.12
CA VAL A 375 16.79 -15.52 -16.65
C VAL A 375 15.65 -14.53 -16.45
N LEU A 376 15.46 -14.18 -15.18
CA LEU A 376 14.45 -13.21 -14.75
C LEU A 376 15.16 -11.88 -14.52
N THR A 377 14.86 -10.92 -15.38
CA THR A 377 15.51 -9.60 -15.36
C THR A 377 14.86 -8.66 -14.36
N ASP A 378 13.62 -8.95 -13.94
CA ASP A 378 13.00 -8.39 -12.76
C ASP A 378 12.21 -9.46 -11.97
N HIS A 379 12.23 -9.37 -10.63
CA HIS A 379 11.38 -10.18 -9.75
C HIS A 379 9.89 -10.04 -10.08
N LEU A 380 9.46 -8.92 -10.68
CA LEU A 380 8.09 -8.68 -11.15
C LEU A 380 7.76 -9.39 -12.46
N GLU A 381 8.73 -9.56 -13.38
CA GLU A 381 8.54 -10.29 -14.65
C GLU A 381 8.32 -11.78 -14.43
N ALA A 382 8.93 -12.35 -13.38
CA ALA A 382 8.72 -13.73 -12.95
C ALA A 382 7.24 -14.05 -12.66
N TYR A 383 6.49 -13.08 -12.13
CA TYR A 383 5.05 -13.20 -11.85
C TYR A 383 4.17 -12.92 -13.09
N ALA A 384 4.72 -12.31 -14.13
CA ALA A 384 4.04 -12.08 -15.40
C ALA A 384 4.15 -13.29 -16.37
N LEU A 385 5.13 -14.18 -16.18
CA LEU A 385 5.38 -15.35 -17.04
C LEU A 385 4.14 -16.21 -17.36
N PRO A 386 3.24 -16.51 -16.41
CA PRO A 386 2.06 -17.33 -16.70
C PRO A 386 1.08 -16.66 -17.69
N TYR A 387 1.06 -15.32 -17.77
CA TYR A 387 0.23 -14.60 -18.75
C TYR A 387 0.73 -14.73 -20.19
N TYR A 388 1.97 -15.18 -20.37
CA TYR A 388 2.56 -15.49 -21.67
C TYR A 388 2.57 -17.00 -21.99
N ASN A 389 1.77 -17.81 -21.26
CA ASN A 389 1.80 -19.29 -21.32
C ASN A 389 3.19 -19.88 -20.99
N LEU A 390 3.98 -19.19 -20.15
CA LEU A 390 5.28 -19.68 -19.71
C LEU A 390 5.16 -20.28 -18.30
N THR A 391 5.65 -21.50 -18.13
CA THR A 391 5.64 -22.20 -16.83
C THR A 391 6.77 -21.64 -15.96
N PRO A 392 6.48 -21.00 -14.82
CA PRO A 392 7.54 -20.50 -13.94
C PRO A 392 8.27 -21.68 -13.30
N ILE A 393 9.56 -21.83 -13.60
CA ILE A 393 10.46 -22.61 -12.75
C ILE A 393 10.76 -21.71 -11.55
N SER A 394 10.30 -22.11 -10.36
CA SER A 394 10.31 -21.32 -9.12
C SER A 394 11.63 -20.57 -8.90
N LEU A 395 11.61 -19.26 -9.17
CA LEU A 395 12.77 -18.37 -9.06
C LEU A 395 12.33 -17.00 -8.52
N SER A 396 11.89 -16.95 -7.26
CA SER A 396 11.90 -15.72 -6.45
C SER A 396 11.81 -16.09 -4.97
N PRO A 397 12.80 -15.72 -4.13
CA PRO A 397 12.71 -15.91 -2.68
C PRO A 397 11.68 -14.97 -2.03
N GLY A 398 11.03 -14.10 -2.81
CA GLY A 398 10.13 -13.07 -2.31
C GLY A 398 8.84 -13.62 -1.69
N HIS A 399 8.10 -14.46 -2.41
CA HIS A 399 6.71 -14.76 -2.02
C HIS A 399 6.21 -16.19 -2.30
N GLY A 400 7.07 -17.10 -2.77
CA GLY A 400 6.71 -18.52 -2.95
C GLY A 400 7.10 -19.43 -1.78
N VAL A 401 7.67 -18.88 -0.71
CA VAL A 401 8.29 -19.67 0.36
C VAL A 401 7.72 -19.29 1.71
N ASN A 402 7.51 -20.29 2.56
CA ASN A 402 6.95 -20.15 3.91
C ASN A 402 7.57 -18.92 4.62
N SER A 403 6.76 -18.12 5.32
CA SER A 403 7.18 -16.92 6.06
C SER A 403 8.44 -17.08 6.94
N SER A 404 8.77 -18.32 7.36
CA SER A 404 10.05 -18.65 8.00
C SER A 404 11.28 -18.50 7.09
N PHE A 405 11.18 -18.89 5.81
CA PHE A 405 12.22 -18.77 4.78
C PHE A 405 12.60 -17.32 4.50
N TYR A 406 11.61 -16.41 4.48
CA TYR A 406 11.84 -14.98 4.35
C TYR A 406 12.63 -14.41 5.54
N ASN A 407 12.35 -14.90 6.76
CA ASN A 407 13.02 -14.41 7.96
C ASN A 407 14.50 -14.80 8.02
N GLU A 408 14.90 -15.96 7.52
CA GLU A 408 16.30 -16.41 7.56
C GLU A 408 17.13 -15.85 6.39
N VAL A 409 16.62 -15.89 5.16
CA VAL A 409 17.37 -15.42 3.97
C VAL A 409 17.33 -13.90 3.83
N GLY A 410 16.21 -13.27 4.17
CA GLY A 410 16.04 -11.81 4.08
C GLY A 410 16.99 -11.05 5.00
N LEU A 411 17.30 -11.60 6.18
CA LEU A 411 18.30 -11.03 7.10
C LEU A 411 19.70 -11.05 6.50
N CYS A 412 20.09 -12.17 5.91
CA CYS A 412 21.41 -12.33 5.30
C CYS A 412 21.54 -11.51 4.00
N TYR A 413 20.46 -11.37 3.23
CA TYR A 413 20.39 -10.48 2.07
C TYR A 413 20.57 -9.00 2.44
N MET A 414 19.84 -8.49 3.43
CA MET A 414 19.95 -7.09 3.82
C MET A 414 21.26 -6.76 4.53
N ALA A 415 21.88 -7.76 5.18
CA ALA A 415 23.21 -7.64 5.77
C ALA A 415 24.35 -7.78 4.73
N GLY A 416 24.05 -8.24 3.51
CA GLY A 416 25.08 -8.60 2.53
C GLY A 416 25.95 -9.79 2.99
N ASP A 417 25.39 -10.69 3.79
CA ASP A 417 26.08 -11.88 4.32
C ASP A 417 25.93 -13.05 3.35
N LEU A 418 26.93 -13.16 2.47
CA LEU A 418 26.95 -14.11 1.35
C LEU A 418 27.05 -15.57 1.82
N ASP A 419 27.78 -15.81 2.92
CA ASP A 419 28.02 -17.14 3.46
C ASP A 419 26.78 -17.69 4.15
N CYS A 420 26.02 -16.82 4.84
CA CYS A 420 24.72 -17.20 5.36
C CYS A 420 23.74 -17.59 4.23
N ILE A 421 23.68 -16.81 3.14
CA ILE A 421 22.84 -17.12 1.98
C ILE A 421 23.27 -18.46 1.34
N ALA A 422 24.57 -18.67 1.14
CA ALA A 422 25.10 -19.89 0.53
C ALA A 422 24.86 -21.13 1.41
N GLY A 423 25.11 -21.03 2.71
CA GLY A 423 24.83 -22.10 3.67
C GLY A 423 23.34 -22.43 3.78
N PHE A 424 22.46 -21.49 3.45
CA PHE A 424 21.02 -21.69 3.40
C PHE A 424 20.56 -22.36 2.10
N LEU A 425 21.10 -21.92 0.95
CA LEU A 425 20.83 -22.51 -0.36
C LEU A 425 21.27 -23.99 -0.42
N ASN A 426 22.42 -24.32 0.18
CA ASN A 426 22.90 -25.69 0.29
C ASN A 426 21.96 -26.61 1.09
N ARG A 427 21.33 -26.09 2.15
CA ARG A 427 20.42 -26.87 3.00
C ARG A 427 19.05 -27.12 2.36
N THR A 428 18.64 -26.27 1.44
CA THR A 428 17.29 -26.29 0.85
C THR A 428 17.27 -26.88 -0.57
N GLY A 429 18.44 -27.10 -1.18
CA GLY A 429 18.58 -27.81 -2.47
C GLY A 429 18.26 -26.97 -3.71
N PHE A 430 17.91 -25.69 -3.53
CA PHE A 430 17.56 -24.78 -4.63
C PHE A 430 18.79 -24.23 -5.38
N SER A 431 18.60 -23.84 -6.64
CA SER A 431 19.60 -23.15 -7.47
C SER A 431 18.92 -21.92 -8.07
N TYR A 432 19.36 -20.72 -7.67
CA TYR A 432 18.80 -19.45 -8.17
C TYR A 432 19.86 -18.63 -8.91
N LEU A 433 19.42 -17.91 -9.95
CA LEU A 433 20.13 -16.78 -10.55
C LEU A 433 19.60 -15.50 -9.91
N TYR A 434 20.47 -14.67 -9.33
CA TYR A 434 20.08 -13.38 -8.74
C TYR A 434 20.84 -12.22 -9.40
N VAL A 435 20.11 -11.23 -9.92
CA VAL A 435 20.65 -10.02 -10.55
C VAL A 435 20.45 -8.85 -9.60
N GLY A 436 21.54 -8.37 -8.98
CA GLY A 436 21.50 -7.23 -8.05
C GLY A 436 21.49 -5.87 -8.76
N ARG A 437 20.96 -4.84 -8.09
CA ARG A 437 21.01 -3.43 -8.54
C ARG A 437 22.45 -2.95 -8.71
N ASN A 438 22.72 -2.31 -9.85
CA ASN A 438 24.01 -1.76 -10.33
C ASN A 438 24.91 -2.75 -11.08
N ILE A 439 24.42 -3.25 -12.21
CA ILE A 439 25.31 -3.77 -13.26
C ILE A 439 25.68 -2.59 -14.15
N SER A 440 26.83 -1.98 -13.87
CA SER A 440 27.57 -1.24 -14.88
C SER A 440 28.89 -1.96 -15.04
N ARG A 441 28.99 -2.75 -16.12
CA ARG A 441 30.10 -3.64 -16.51
C ARG A 441 30.35 -4.80 -15.53
N ALA A 442 29.69 -5.94 -15.78
CA ALA A 442 30.06 -7.23 -15.18
C ALA A 442 30.92 -8.04 -16.16
N TYR A 443 31.99 -8.67 -15.66
CA TYR A 443 32.64 -9.80 -16.31
C TYR A 443 32.11 -11.08 -15.63
N LEU A 444 31.70 -12.06 -16.44
CA LEU A 444 31.30 -13.39 -15.99
C LEU A 444 32.53 -14.11 -15.41
N LYS A 445 32.58 -14.30 -14.09
CA LYS A 445 33.40 -15.36 -13.48
C LYS A 445 32.54 -16.19 -12.52
N PRO A 446 32.51 -17.53 -12.67
CA PRO A 446 31.85 -18.40 -11.71
C PRO A 446 32.51 -18.21 -10.36
N THR A 447 31.74 -17.81 -9.35
CA THR A 447 32.30 -17.40 -8.05
C THR A 447 32.20 -18.49 -6.99
N TYR A 448 31.37 -19.52 -7.16
CA TYR A 448 31.37 -20.67 -6.24
C TYR A 448 30.79 -21.94 -6.89
N THR A 449 31.48 -23.06 -6.70
CA THR A 449 31.02 -24.41 -7.05
C THR A 449 31.05 -25.25 -5.78
N ALA A 450 29.87 -25.65 -5.30
CA ALA A 450 29.76 -26.61 -4.21
C ALA A 450 28.83 -27.74 -4.64
N ALA A 451 29.30 -28.99 -4.50
CA ALA A 451 28.53 -30.21 -4.77
C ALA A 451 27.85 -30.27 -6.17
N GLY A 452 28.54 -29.81 -7.23
CA GLY A 452 28.05 -29.92 -8.61
C GLY A 452 26.96 -28.91 -9.00
N LYS A 453 26.68 -27.90 -8.16
CA LYS A 453 25.76 -26.80 -8.48
C LYS A 453 26.53 -25.47 -8.50
N THR A 454 26.35 -24.69 -9.57
CA THR A 454 27.06 -23.42 -9.79
C THR A 454 26.17 -22.24 -9.37
N ILE A 455 26.71 -21.37 -8.50
CA ILE A 455 26.06 -20.12 -8.12
C ILE A 455 26.72 -18.99 -8.91
N TYR A 456 25.92 -18.18 -9.61
CA TYR A 456 26.39 -16.99 -10.32
C TYR A 456 26.05 -15.75 -9.49
N TRP A 457 27.09 -15.05 -9.01
CA TRP A 457 26.96 -13.84 -8.20
C TRP A 457 27.27 -12.59 -9.04
N PHE A 458 26.37 -11.62 -9.08
CA PHE A 458 26.61 -10.30 -9.69
C PHE A 458 26.79 -9.22 -8.62
N ASN A 459 28.03 -8.72 -8.43
CA ASN A 459 28.31 -7.60 -7.53
C ASN A 459 29.49 -6.75 -8.02
N LYS A 460 29.32 -5.42 -8.04
CA LYS A 460 30.34 -4.42 -8.41
C LYS A 460 31.51 -4.33 -7.41
N SER A 461 31.36 -4.85 -6.18
CA SER A 461 32.36 -4.67 -5.11
C SER A 461 33.63 -5.53 -5.25
N ILE A 462 33.66 -6.54 -6.12
CA ILE A 462 34.85 -7.40 -6.28
C ILE A 462 35.96 -6.69 -7.09
N TYR A 463 35.66 -5.59 -7.78
CA TYR A 463 36.66 -4.89 -8.61
C TYR A 463 37.68 -4.05 -7.82
N GLN A 464 37.34 -3.59 -6.61
CA GLN A 464 38.26 -2.74 -5.83
C GLN A 464 39.25 -3.52 -4.96
N LYS A 465 39.05 -4.82 -4.74
CA LYS A 465 39.98 -5.65 -3.96
C LYS A 465 41.00 -6.42 -4.81
N ILE A 466 40.74 -6.59 -6.11
CA ILE A 466 41.64 -7.31 -7.03
C ILE A 466 42.68 -6.35 -7.67
N TYR A 467 42.50 -5.03 -7.60
CA TYR A 467 43.44 -4.05 -8.14
C TYR A 467 44.29 -3.31 -7.07
N ASN A 468 44.23 -3.73 -5.80
CA ASN A 468 45.02 -3.12 -4.71
C ASN A 468 45.81 -4.14 -3.87
N THR A 469 45.95 -5.38 -4.34
CA THR A 469 46.93 -6.34 -3.80
C THR A 469 47.59 -7.04 -4.97
N GLU A 470 48.75 -6.47 -5.35
CA GLU A 470 49.79 -6.92 -6.28
C GLU A 470 49.47 -6.98 -7.77
#